data_AF-A0A812MJD5-F1
#
_entry.id   AF-A0A812MJD5-F1
#
_cell.length_a   1.000
_cell.length_b   1.000
_cell.length_c   1.000
_cell.angle_alpha   90.00
_cell.angle_beta   90.00
_cell.angle_gamma   90.00
#
_symmetry.space_group_name_H-M   'P 1'
#
loop_
_entity.id
_entity.type
_entity.pdbx_description
1 polymer ?
#
loop_
_entity_poly.entity_id
_entity_poly.type
_entity_poly.pdbx_seq_one_letter_code
_entity_poly.pdbx_strand_id
1 'polypeptide(L)'
;MPRHVSARAKCPGICFLCLAGKEGDTEAESTPFEEMHAGAKWKATIMQEAPWTDLPHVMQGLPWVPGEEASFLKTDLWHNWHNGIGKIWLACSFVMLATLNVLQGGSVDSKFEELTGEFLSWAQRAGISPYLRQLNRDTFSFQTNNSDPQGSWSKAAATTQLMLFLSSFCDDRVEGRTADPLLTAIAKGTKLMNIILSVLYGEGYWIPPSRAKQLGLMLRNFLMIYQECAYECLQRRLNRFILVPKIHMMAHPAEELIRDGER
;
A
#
# COMPACT_ATOMS: atom_id res chain seq x y z
N MET A 1 24.47 -18.40 2.73
CA MET A 1 23.80 -17.21 2.17
C MET A 1 23.61 -17.45 0.68
N PRO A 2 22.39 -17.38 0.13
CA PRO A 2 22.21 -17.31 -1.31
C PRO A 2 22.94 -16.06 -1.81
N ARG A 3 23.85 -16.22 -2.77
CA ARG A 3 24.54 -15.09 -3.40
C ARG A 3 23.49 -14.21 -4.07
N HIS A 4 23.52 -12.90 -3.82
CA HIS A 4 22.83 -11.93 -4.67
C HIS A 4 23.30 -12.17 -6.10
N VAL A 5 22.40 -12.68 -6.94
CA VAL A 5 22.64 -12.71 -8.39
C VAL A 5 22.50 -11.26 -8.81
N SER A 6 23.61 -10.59 -9.13
CA SER A 6 23.53 -9.30 -9.80
C SER A 6 23.01 -9.59 -11.21
N ALA A 7 21.70 -9.48 -11.41
CA ALA A 7 21.16 -9.44 -12.75
C ALA A 7 21.78 -8.23 -13.45
N ARG A 8 22.68 -8.47 -14.42
CA ARG A 8 23.28 -7.41 -15.25
C ARG A 8 22.33 -6.94 -16.34
N ALA A 9 21.26 -7.69 -16.59
CA ALA A 9 20.24 -7.34 -17.56
C ALA A 9 19.31 -6.28 -16.98
N LYS A 10 19.02 -5.26 -17.78
CA LYS A 10 18.04 -4.23 -17.45
C LYS A 10 16.67 -4.87 -17.19
N CYS A 11 15.95 -4.35 -16.19
CA CYS A 11 14.58 -4.77 -15.96
C CYS A 11 13.70 -4.39 -17.18
N PRO A 12 13.01 -5.35 -17.82
CA PRO A 12 12.14 -5.04 -18.97
C PRO A 12 10.84 -4.34 -18.57
N GLY A 13 10.52 -4.30 -17.27
CA GLY A 13 9.25 -3.84 -16.72
C GLY A 13 8.73 -4.82 -15.67
N ILE A 14 7.93 -4.31 -14.74
CA ILE A 14 7.30 -5.08 -13.66
C ILE A 14 5.77 -5.12 -13.78
N CYS A 15 5.20 -4.33 -14.69
CA CYS A 15 3.76 -4.17 -14.86
C CYS A 15 3.30 -4.77 -16.18
N PHE A 16 2.15 -5.43 -16.15
CA PHE A 16 1.53 -6.03 -17.35
C PHE A 16 0.59 -5.07 -18.09
N LEU A 17 0.31 -3.90 -17.51
CA LEU A 17 -0.58 -2.88 -18.10
C LEU A 17 0.19 -1.68 -18.66
N CYS A 18 1.46 -1.51 -18.30
CA CYS A 18 2.29 -0.38 -18.73
C CYS A 18 3.78 -0.72 -18.60
N LEU A 19 4.65 0.20 -18.99
CA LEU A 19 6.10 0.02 -18.97
C LEU A 19 6.76 0.32 -17.60
N ALA A 20 5.98 0.42 -16.52
CA ALA A 20 6.53 0.69 -15.20
C ALA A 20 7.60 -0.32 -14.78
N GLY A 21 8.71 0.19 -14.23
CA GLY A 21 9.88 -0.57 -13.83
C GLY A 21 10.85 -0.88 -14.97
N LYS A 22 10.57 -0.44 -16.20
CA LYS A 22 11.49 -0.60 -17.33
C LYS A 22 12.73 0.27 -17.14
N GLU A 23 13.90 -0.35 -17.16
CA GLU A 23 15.20 0.32 -17.06
C GLU A 23 15.75 0.66 -18.45
N GLY A 24 16.18 1.90 -18.64
CA GLY A 24 16.85 2.40 -19.85
C GLY A 24 18.36 2.59 -19.66
N ASP A 25 19.08 3.00 -20.71
CA ASP A 25 20.47 3.50 -20.57
C ASP A 25 20.50 4.89 -19.92
N THR A 26 19.42 5.65 -20.10
CA THR A 26 19.25 7.00 -19.58
C THR A 26 18.02 7.11 -18.71
N GLU A 27 17.98 8.13 -17.84
CA GLU A 27 16.79 8.45 -17.04
C GLU A 27 15.55 8.78 -17.91
N ALA A 28 15.78 9.27 -19.12
CA ALA A 28 14.72 9.57 -20.09
C ALA A 28 14.09 8.28 -20.67
N GLU A 29 14.86 7.21 -20.78
CA GLU A 29 14.39 5.91 -21.27
C GLU A 29 13.80 5.03 -20.15
N SER A 30 14.20 5.27 -18.90
CA SER A 30 13.65 4.57 -17.74
C SER A 30 12.23 5.03 -17.43
N THR A 31 11.38 4.09 -17.03
CA THR A 31 10.00 4.34 -16.61
C THR A 31 9.84 3.88 -15.15
N PRO A 32 10.10 4.75 -14.16
CA PRO A 32 10.03 4.39 -12.74
C PRO A 32 8.64 3.91 -12.36
N PHE A 33 8.54 2.84 -11.57
CA PHE A 33 7.25 2.31 -11.13
C PHE A 33 6.75 2.98 -9.85
N GLU A 34 7.67 3.60 -9.11
CA GLU A 34 7.49 4.18 -7.79
C GLU A 34 6.90 5.59 -7.80
N GLU A 35 6.78 6.21 -8.98
CA GLU A 35 6.16 7.54 -9.13
C GLU A 35 4.63 7.43 -8.93
N MET A 36 4.11 7.95 -7.82
CA MET A 36 2.66 7.90 -7.50
C MET A 36 1.90 9.21 -7.79
N HIS A 37 2.58 10.24 -8.28
CA HIS A 37 1.98 11.54 -8.58
C HIS A 37 1.23 11.55 -9.92
N ALA A 38 0.42 12.59 -10.14
CA ALA A 38 -0.45 12.70 -11.32
C ALA A 38 0.29 12.69 -12.67
N GLY A 39 1.56 13.10 -12.67
CA GLY A 39 2.43 13.20 -13.85
C GLY A 39 3.44 12.07 -13.99
N ALA A 40 3.23 10.94 -13.30
CA ALA A 40 4.15 9.81 -13.36
C ALA A 40 4.33 9.28 -14.80
N LYS A 41 5.57 8.99 -15.19
CA LYS A 41 5.93 8.63 -16.58
C LYS A 41 5.17 7.41 -17.09
N TRP A 42 4.99 6.39 -16.24
CA TRP A 42 4.33 5.14 -16.59
C TRP A 42 2.88 5.31 -17.04
N LYS A 43 2.21 6.40 -16.66
CA LYS A 43 0.81 6.63 -17.05
C LYS A 43 0.66 6.80 -18.55
N ALA A 44 1.62 7.45 -19.19
CA ALA A 44 1.62 7.62 -20.63
C ALA A 44 1.86 6.30 -21.38
N THR A 45 2.41 5.29 -20.69
CA THR A 45 2.80 4.00 -21.29
C THR A 45 1.76 2.90 -21.09
N ILE A 46 0.60 3.23 -20.51
CA ILE A 46 -0.51 2.30 -20.32
C ILE A 46 -0.98 1.76 -21.68
N MET A 47 -1.04 0.44 -21.80
CA MET A 47 -1.44 -0.32 -23.00
C MET A 47 -0.61 -0.01 -24.27
N GLN A 48 0.59 0.56 -24.14
CA GLN A 48 1.46 0.81 -25.32
C GLN A 48 2.13 -0.46 -25.86
N GLU A 49 2.41 -1.43 -24.99
CA GLU A 49 3.10 -2.67 -25.33
C GLU A 49 2.33 -3.85 -24.72
N ALA A 50 2.12 -4.90 -25.51
CA ALA A 50 1.50 -6.11 -25.00
C ALA A 50 2.46 -6.80 -24.00
N PRO A 51 1.97 -7.33 -22.87
CA PRO A 51 2.83 -7.95 -21.86
C PRO A 51 3.25 -9.38 -22.23
N TRP A 52 3.00 -9.81 -23.45
CA TRP A 52 3.30 -11.13 -23.98
C TRP A 52 3.83 -11.02 -25.41
N THR A 53 4.68 -11.96 -25.80
CA THR A 53 5.14 -12.11 -27.19
C THR A 53 4.03 -12.65 -28.08
N ASP A 54 3.27 -13.63 -27.56
CA ASP A 54 2.16 -14.28 -28.24
C ASP A 54 0.90 -14.22 -27.37
N LEU A 55 -0.27 -14.04 -27.97
CA LEU A 55 -1.54 -13.96 -27.23
C LEU A 55 -1.79 -15.28 -26.46
N PRO A 56 -1.91 -15.23 -25.12
CA PRO A 56 -2.12 -16.43 -24.31
C PRO A 56 -3.39 -17.18 -24.72
N HIS A 57 -3.37 -18.52 -24.71
CA HIS A 57 -4.54 -19.32 -25.08
C HIS A 57 -5.80 -19.03 -24.25
N VAL A 58 -5.64 -18.70 -22.97
CA VAL A 58 -6.77 -18.31 -22.09
C VAL A 58 -7.46 -17.02 -22.55
N MET A 59 -6.71 -16.18 -23.27
CA MET A 59 -7.15 -14.95 -23.89
C MET A 59 -7.57 -15.19 -25.34
N GLN A 60 -8.01 -16.38 -25.77
CA GLN A 60 -8.51 -16.60 -27.13
C GLN A 60 -10.04 -16.63 -27.14
N GLY A 61 -10.66 -15.85 -28.02
CA GLY A 61 -12.12 -15.78 -28.17
C GLY A 61 -12.88 -14.98 -27.11
N LEU A 62 -12.22 -14.30 -26.16
CA LEU A 62 -12.91 -13.39 -25.24
C LEU A 62 -13.14 -12.02 -25.92
N PRO A 63 -14.14 -11.25 -25.48
CA PRO A 63 -14.31 -9.90 -25.95
C PRO A 63 -13.33 -8.95 -25.25
N TRP A 64 -12.46 -8.30 -26.02
CA TRP A 64 -11.60 -7.19 -25.58
C TRP A 64 -11.50 -6.15 -26.69
N VAL A 65 -11.00 -4.97 -26.33
CA VAL A 65 -10.70 -3.90 -27.29
C VAL A 65 -9.36 -4.25 -27.97
N PRO A 66 -9.27 -4.27 -29.32
CA PRO A 66 -8.02 -4.54 -30.02
C PRO A 66 -6.91 -3.58 -29.60
N GLY A 67 -5.74 -4.11 -29.25
CA GLY A 67 -4.61 -3.35 -28.71
C GLY A 67 -4.70 -3.08 -27.20
N GLU A 68 -5.82 -3.40 -26.56
CA GLU A 68 -5.99 -3.32 -25.11
C GLU A 68 -6.26 -4.69 -24.46
N GLU A 69 -5.78 -5.78 -25.05
CA GLU A 69 -6.09 -7.15 -24.62
C GLU A 69 -5.79 -7.38 -23.13
N ALA A 70 -4.66 -6.84 -22.63
CA ALA A 70 -4.26 -7.02 -21.24
C ALA A 70 -5.20 -6.33 -20.23
N SER A 71 -6.02 -5.37 -20.67
CA SER A 71 -6.98 -4.68 -19.79
C SER A 71 -8.13 -5.60 -19.34
N PHE A 72 -8.30 -6.75 -20.00
CA PHE A 72 -9.20 -7.81 -19.54
C PHE A 72 -8.78 -8.34 -18.16
N LEU A 73 -7.46 -8.44 -17.92
CA LEU A 73 -6.91 -8.82 -16.63
C LEU A 73 -6.91 -7.59 -15.71
N LYS A 74 -7.83 -7.56 -14.76
CA LYS A 74 -7.94 -6.45 -13.81
C LYS A 74 -6.99 -6.64 -12.63
N THR A 75 -6.38 -5.54 -12.20
CA THR A 75 -5.66 -5.47 -10.93
C THR A 75 -6.65 -5.57 -9.78
N ASP A 76 -6.46 -6.54 -8.89
CA ASP A 76 -7.33 -6.72 -7.74
C ASP A 76 -6.93 -5.78 -6.59
N LEU A 77 -7.72 -4.73 -6.39
CA LEU A 77 -7.51 -3.76 -5.30
C LEU A 77 -7.52 -4.42 -3.92
N TRP A 78 -8.42 -5.37 -3.69
CA TRP A 78 -8.58 -6.02 -2.39
C TRP A 78 -7.38 -6.89 -2.04
N HIS A 79 -6.87 -7.67 -3.00
CA HIS A 79 -5.67 -8.49 -2.80
C HIS A 79 -4.40 -7.64 -2.68
N ASN A 80 -4.27 -6.59 -3.50
CA ASN A 80 -3.14 -5.68 -3.42
C ASN A 80 -3.10 -4.90 -2.11
N TRP A 81 -4.26 -4.60 -1.52
CA TRP A 81 -4.36 -3.99 -0.20
C TRP A 81 -4.20 -5.02 0.93
N HIS A 82 -5.20 -5.89 1.13
CA HIS A 82 -5.33 -6.73 2.33
C HIS A 82 -4.19 -7.74 2.50
N ASN A 83 -3.72 -8.31 1.39
CA ASN A 83 -2.61 -9.26 1.35
C ASN A 83 -1.36 -8.68 0.68
N GLY A 84 -1.31 -7.36 0.51
CA GLY A 84 -0.17 -6.65 -0.06
C GLY A 84 0.23 -5.48 0.80
N ILE A 85 0.12 -4.28 0.26
CA ILE A 85 0.71 -3.09 0.87
C ILE A 85 0.06 -2.71 2.20
N GLY A 86 -1.17 -3.14 2.49
CA GLY A 86 -1.80 -2.93 3.79
C GLY A 86 -1.04 -3.61 4.93
N LYS A 87 -0.43 -4.77 4.68
CA LYS A 87 0.42 -5.46 5.67
C LYS A 87 1.72 -4.71 5.93
N ILE A 88 2.32 -4.14 4.89
CA ILE A 88 3.54 -3.34 5.00
C ILE A 88 3.23 -2.03 5.71
N TRP A 89 2.16 -1.34 5.30
CA TRP A 89 1.69 -0.10 5.91
C TRP A 89 1.50 -0.25 7.42
N LEU A 90 0.73 -1.25 7.85
CA LEU A 90 0.44 -1.49 9.27
C LEU A 90 1.69 -1.88 10.05
N ALA A 91 2.50 -2.82 9.54
CA ALA A 91 3.71 -3.25 10.22
C ALA A 91 4.71 -2.10 10.40
N CYS A 92 4.94 -1.33 9.34
CA CYS A 92 5.80 -0.15 9.41
C CYS A 92 5.23 0.90 10.36
N SER A 93 3.92 1.19 10.28
CA SER A 93 3.27 2.19 11.14
C SER A 93 3.40 1.86 12.62
N PHE A 94 3.06 0.64 13.04
CA PHE A 94 3.17 0.25 14.45
C PHE A 94 4.62 0.19 14.93
N VAL A 95 5.56 -0.26 14.09
CA VAL A 95 6.99 -0.19 14.40
C VAL A 95 7.43 1.27 14.59
N MET A 96 7.00 2.20 13.74
CA MET A 96 7.35 3.61 13.88
C MET A 96 6.73 4.24 15.14
N LEU A 97 5.50 3.90 15.50
CA LEU A 97 4.89 4.34 16.75
C LEU A 97 5.67 3.82 17.97
N ALA A 98 6.14 2.57 17.92
CA ALA A 98 6.97 2.00 18.97
C ALA A 98 8.37 2.63 19.03
N THR A 99 9.02 2.92 17.91
CA THR A 99 10.41 3.44 17.90
C THR A 99 10.50 4.95 18.12
N LEU A 100 9.46 5.72 17.79
CA LEU A 100 9.43 7.20 17.93
C LEU A 100 8.80 7.68 19.24
N ASN A 101 8.85 6.86 20.30
CA ASN A 101 8.44 7.23 21.67
C ASN A 101 7.00 7.74 21.82
N VAL A 102 6.07 7.27 20.97
CA VAL A 102 4.63 7.48 21.19
C VAL A 102 4.13 6.62 22.37
N LEU A 103 4.77 5.46 22.56
CA LEU A 103 4.52 4.49 23.63
C LEU A 103 5.54 4.65 24.77
N GLN A 104 5.14 4.32 25.99
CA GLN A 104 5.88 4.61 27.23
C GLN A 104 6.87 3.50 27.64
N GLY A 105 6.73 2.28 27.08
CA GLY A 105 7.62 1.15 27.42
C GLY A 105 9.12 1.44 27.20
N GLY A 106 9.98 0.93 28.08
CA GLY A 106 11.44 1.15 28.01
C GLY A 106 12.16 0.32 26.93
N SER A 107 11.55 -0.77 26.46
CA SER A 107 12.04 -1.61 25.36
C SER A 107 11.00 -1.73 24.25
N VAL A 108 11.42 -2.08 23.04
CA VAL A 108 10.50 -2.35 21.91
C VAL A 108 9.45 -3.40 22.29
N ASP A 109 9.85 -4.44 23.00
CA ASP A 109 8.96 -5.53 23.39
C ASP A 109 7.91 -5.06 24.42
N SER A 110 8.31 -4.26 25.41
CA SER A 110 7.36 -3.65 26.36
C SER A 110 6.38 -2.68 25.69
N LYS A 111 6.83 -1.97 24.64
CA LYS A 111 5.95 -1.09 23.83
C LYS A 111 4.96 -1.91 23.01
N PHE A 112 5.36 -3.07 22.50
CA PHE A 112 4.44 -3.98 21.81
C PHE A 112 3.43 -4.65 22.76
N GLU A 113 3.80 -4.91 24.01
CA GLU A 113 2.87 -5.33 25.06
C GLU A 113 1.83 -4.24 25.36
N GLU A 114 2.28 -2.98 25.51
CA GLU A 114 1.39 -1.81 25.66
C GLU A 114 0.43 -1.69 24.48
N LEU A 115 0.95 -1.76 23.24
CA LEU A 115 0.16 -1.71 22.02
C LEU A 115 -0.86 -2.86 21.92
N THR A 116 -0.49 -4.06 22.36
CA THR A 116 -1.40 -5.21 22.43
C THR A 116 -2.54 -4.94 23.40
N GLY A 117 -2.24 -4.42 24.59
CA GLY A 117 -3.25 -4.06 25.59
C GLY A 117 -4.23 -3.01 25.06
N GLU A 118 -3.72 -1.98 24.39
CA GLU A 118 -4.54 -0.94 23.75
C GLU A 118 -5.42 -1.51 22.63
N PHE A 119 -4.87 -2.37 21.76
CA PHE A 119 -5.61 -3.00 20.67
C PHE A 119 -6.77 -3.86 21.18
N LEU A 120 -6.51 -4.73 22.16
CA LEU A 120 -7.55 -5.59 22.73
C LEU A 120 -8.63 -4.79 23.46
N SER A 121 -8.23 -3.74 24.19
CA SER A 121 -9.16 -2.83 24.87
C SER A 121 -10.02 -2.06 23.87
N TRP A 122 -9.42 -1.56 22.79
CA TRP A 122 -10.13 -0.91 21.70
C TRP A 122 -11.13 -1.88 21.04
N ALA A 123 -10.69 -3.10 20.72
CA ALA A 123 -11.54 -4.10 20.07
C ALA A 123 -12.76 -4.45 20.92
N GLN A 124 -12.58 -4.58 22.25
CA GLN A 124 -13.69 -4.76 23.19
C GLN A 124 -14.69 -3.60 23.16
N ARG A 125 -14.21 -2.34 23.20
CA ARG A 125 -15.07 -1.14 23.13
C ARG A 125 -15.80 -1.03 21.80
N ALA A 126 -15.15 -1.43 20.71
CA ALA A 126 -15.71 -1.42 19.37
C ALA A 126 -16.68 -2.59 19.11
N GLY A 127 -16.82 -3.54 20.04
CA GLY A 127 -17.65 -4.74 19.84
C GLY A 127 -17.09 -5.70 18.79
N ILE A 128 -15.78 -5.67 18.54
CA ILE A 128 -15.11 -6.47 17.52
C ILE A 128 -14.36 -7.62 18.19
N SER A 129 -14.56 -8.85 17.69
CA SER A 129 -13.71 -9.99 18.08
C SER A 129 -12.37 -9.91 17.35
N PRO A 130 -11.24 -9.70 18.06
CA PRO A 130 -9.96 -9.48 17.40
C PRO A 130 -9.42 -10.81 16.83
N TYR A 131 -8.98 -10.77 15.57
CA TYR A 131 -8.31 -11.90 14.90
C TYR A 131 -6.92 -12.15 15.47
N LEU A 132 -6.20 -11.09 15.81
CA LEU A 132 -4.90 -11.16 16.45
C LEU A 132 -5.07 -11.04 17.96
N ARG A 133 -4.36 -11.88 18.73
CA ARG A 133 -4.37 -11.82 20.20
C ARG A 133 -3.15 -11.14 20.78
N GLN A 134 -2.14 -10.93 19.96
CA GLN A 134 -0.89 -10.29 20.34
C GLN A 134 -0.35 -9.50 19.16
N LEU A 135 0.24 -8.34 19.44
CA LEU A 135 1.01 -7.53 18.50
C LEU A 135 2.44 -7.55 19.00
N ASN A 136 3.33 -8.26 18.32
CA ASN A 136 4.72 -8.42 18.72
C ASN A 136 5.66 -8.37 17.50
N ARG A 137 6.96 -8.60 17.73
CA ARG A 137 7.95 -8.62 16.66
C ARG A 137 7.60 -9.61 15.54
N ASP A 138 7.08 -10.78 15.86
CA ASP A 138 6.71 -11.78 14.85
C ASP A 138 5.49 -11.35 14.05
N THR A 139 4.54 -10.65 14.67
CA THR A 139 3.36 -10.08 13.99
C THR A 139 3.77 -9.10 12.89
N PHE A 140 4.85 -8.36 13.12
CA PHE A 140 5.34 -7.31 12.23
C PHE A 140 6.66 -7.67 11.53
N SER A 141 7.12 -8.91 11.63
CA SER A 141 8.42 -9.38 11.12
C SER A 141 9.61 -8.47 11.50
N PHE A 142 9.59 -7.89 12.71
CA PHE A 142 10.53 -6.87 13.17
C PHE A 142 11.57 -7.42 14.17
N GLN A 143 12.55 -8.16 13.65
CA GLN A 143 13.58 -8.79 14.49
C GLN A 143 14.65 -7.81 14.95
N THR A 144 15.11 -6.93 14.06
CA THR A 144 16.18 -5.96 14.32
C THR A 144 15.79 -4.58 13.80
N ASN A 145 16.47 -3.51 14.23
CA ASN A 145 16.14 -2.17 13.75
C ASN A 145 16.32 -2.01 12.22
N ASN A 146 17.20 -2.82 11.61
CA ASN A 146 17.46 -2.84 10.17
C ASN A 146 16.51 -3.75 9.38
N SER A 147 15.63 -4.51 10.06
CA SER A 147 14.61 -5.34 9.40
C SER A 147 13.61 -4.48 8.65
N ASP A 148 13.05 -4.99 7.55
CA ASP A 148 11.91 -4.40 6.85
C ASP A 148 10.61 -5.00 7.41
N PRO A 149 9.80 -4.22 8.17
CA PRO A 149 8.61 -4.75 8.83
C PRO A 149 7.52 -5.11 7.83
N GLN A 150 6.99 -6.33 7.99
CA GLN A 150 5.90 -6.85 7.17
C GLN A 150 4.94 -7.65 8.03
N GLY A 151 3.64 -7.43 7.83
CA GLY A 151 2.61 -8.17 8.54
C GLY A 151 2.62 -9.66 8.19
N SER A 152 2.69 -10.52 9.21
CA SER A 152 2.77 -11.99 9.04
C SER A 152 1.41 -12.70 9.10
N TRP A 153 0.31 -11.98 9.33
CA TRP A 153 -1.03 -12.58 9.43
C TRP A 153 -1.56 -13.08 8.08
N SER A 154 -2.39 -14.13 8.11
CA SER A 154 -2.90 -14.79 6.91
C SER A 154 -4.31 -14.35 6.48
N LYS A 155 -5.05 -13.66 7.34
CA LYS A 155 -6.46 -13.29 7.09
C LYS A 155 -6.61 -11.80 6.81
N ALA A 156 -7.28 -11.46 5.70
CA ALA A 156 -7.57 -10.08 5.30
C ALA A 156 -8.28 -9.27 6.40
N ALA A 157 -9.17 -9.92 7.16
CA ALA A 157 -9.90 -9.27 8.25
C ALA A 157 -8.98 -8.70 9.36
N ALA A 158 -7.79 -9.27 9.57
CA ALA A 158 -6.82 -8.70 10.50
C ALA A 158 -6.29 -7.35 10.00
N THR A 159 -6.05 -7.19 8.68
CA THR A 159 -5.68 -5.90 8.09
C THR A 159 -6.77 -4.85 8.36
N THR A 160 -8.05 -5.19 8.15
CA THR A 160 -9.16 -4.27 8.43
C THR A 160 -9.21 -3.85 9.89
N GLN A 161 -9.15 -4.80 10.83
CA GLN A 161 -9.21 -4.50 12.26
C GLN A 161 -8.04 -3.63 12.72
N LEU A 162 -6.83 -3.93 12.23
CA LEU A 162 -5.64 -3.13 12.54
C LEU A 162 -5.68 -1.72 11.94
N MET A 163 -6.27 -1.55 10.75
CA MET A 163 -6.45 -0.21 10.15
C MET A 163 -7.42 0.66 10.94
N LEU A 164 -8.53 0.08 11.41
CA LEU A 164 -9.49 0.78 12.25
C LEU A 164 -8.88 1.13 13.61
N PHE A 165 -8.14 0.19 14.21
CA PHE A 165 -7.40 0.45 15.45
C PHE A 165 -6.34 1.53 15.28
N LEU A 166 -5.51 1.45 14.24
CA LEU A 166 -4.45 2.42 13.98
C LEU A 166 -5.03 3.83 13.81
N SER A 167 -6.17 3.97 13.15
CA SER A 167 -6.85 5.27 13.02
C SER A 167 -7.27 5.82 14.38
N SER A 168 -7.95 5.02 15.21
CA SER A 168 -8.34 5.42 16.57
C SER A 168 -7.13 5.75 17.44
N PHE A 169 -6.05 4.97 17.32
CA PHE A 169 -4.81 5.21 18.05
C PHE A 169 -4.14 6.52 17.61
N CYS A 170 -4.11 6.81 16.31
CA CYS A 170 -3.57 8.06 15.79
C CYS A 170 -4.38 9.28 16.25
N ASP A 171 -5.72 9.18 16.29
CA ASP A 171 -6.59 10.22 16.85
C ASP A 171 -6.21 10.53 18.32
N ASP A 172 -5.94 9.48 19.09
CA ASP A 172 -5.68 9.58 20.53
C ASP A 172 -4.23 9.88 20.91
N ARG A 173 -3.26 9.63 20.03
CA ARG A 173 -1.83 9.69 20.41
C ARG A 173 -0.95 10.49 19.46
N VAL A 174 -1.38 10.74 18.23
CA VAL A 174 -0.55 11.39 17.20
C VAL A 174 -1.10 12.76 16.85
N GLU A 175 -2.38 12.84 16.49
CA GLU A 175 -2.97 14.09 16.02
C GLU A 175 -2.94 15.17 17.09
N GLY A 176 -2.41 16.34 16.73
CA GLY A 176 -2.21 17.48 17.63
C GLY A 176 -1.17 17.25 18.74
N ARG A 177 -0.52 16.09 18.80
CA ARG A 177 0.41 15.71 19.87
C ARG A 177 1.86 15.58 19.44
N THR A 178 2.12 15.52 18.13
CA THR A 178 3.47 15.50 17.56
C THR A 178 3.55 16.38 16.32
N ALA A 179 4.76 16.87 16.04
CA ALA A 179 5.11 17.54 14.79
C ALA A 179 5.98 16.66 13.87
N ASP A 180 6.22 15.39 14.25
CA ASP A 180 6.99 14.47 13.41
C ASP A 180 6.24 14.23 12.08
N PRO A 181 6.87 14.54 10.93
CA PRO A 181 6.21 14.46 9.63
C PRO A 181 5.81 13.03 9.26
N LEU A 182 6.59 12.03 9.65
CA LEU A 182 6.30 10.62 9.36
C LEU A 182 5.08 10.14 10.16
N LEU A 183 5.00 10.47 11.45
CA LEU A 183 3.85 10.10 12.27
C LEU A 183 2.56 10.79 11.77
N THR A 184 2.68 12.06 11.35
CA THR A 184 1.57 12.82 10.78
C THR A 184 1.11 12.21 9.45
N ALA A 185 2.05 11.80 8.58
CA ALA A 185 1.75 11.11 7.33
C ALA A 185 1.07 9.76 7.56
N ILE A 186 1.53 8.98 8.55
CA ILE A 186 0.89 7.72 8.96
C ILE A 186 -0.56 7.95 9.39
N ALA A 187 -0.82 8.95 10.25
CA ALA A 187 -2.18 9.27 10.70
C ALA A 187 -3.09 9.64 9.51
N LYS A 188 -2.63 10.56 8.65
CA LYS A 188 -3.35 11.03 7.46
C LYS A 188 -3.63 9.89 6.47
N GLY A 189 -2.62 9.08 6.15
CA GLY A 189 -2.75 7.96 5.22
C GLY A 189 -3.70 6.89 5.74
N THR A 190 -3.63 6.59 7.04
CA THR A 190 -4.51 5.60 7.67
C THR A 190 -5.97 6.02 7.61
N LYS A 191 -6.27 7.27 7.97
CA LYS A 191 -7.63 7.83 7.86
C LYS A 191 -8.14 7.81 6.44
N LEU A 192 -7.31 8.29 5.51
CA LEU A 192 -7.69 8.36 4.10
C LEU A 192 -8.04 6.98 3.55
N MET A 193 -7.23 5.96 3.85
CA MET A 193 -7.50 4.60 3.38
C MET A 193 -8.72 3.96 4.04
N ASN A 194 -8.97 4.23 5.33
CA ASN A 194 -10.23 3.80 5.96
C ASN A 194 -11.44 4.42 5.27
N ILE A 195 -11.41 5.71 4.92
CA ILE A 195 -12.52 6.34 4.18
C ILE A 195 -12.69 5.68 2.81
N ILE A 196 -11.59 5.46 2.06
CA ILE A 196 -11.64 4.81 0.74
C ILE A 196 -12.30 3.43 0.84
N LEU A 197 -11.84 2.58 1.76
CA LEU A 197 -12.37 1.23 1.91
C LEU A 197 -13.81 1.22 2.43
N SER A 198 -14.16 2.11 3.37
CA SER A 198 -15.53 2.25 3.86
C SER A 198 -16.48 2.64 2.73
N VAL A 199 -16.07 3.53 1.84
CA VAL A 199 -16.87 3.86 0.66
C VAL A 199 -16.96 2.65 -0.27
N LEU A 200 -15.83 2.02 -0.65
CA LEU A 200 -15.83 0.86 -1.55
C LEU A 200 -16.70 -0.30 -1.04
N TYR A 201 -16.70 -0.57 0.27
CA TYR A 201 -17.58 -1.58 0.88
C TYR A 201 -19.04 -1.14 1.01
N GLY A 202 -19.31 0.17 1.03
CA GLY A 202 -20.64 0.74 1.13
C GLY A 202 -21.32 0.98 -0.22
N GLU A 203 -20.55 1.02 -1.31
CA GLU A 203 -21.11 1.08 -2.67
C GLU A 203 -21.72 -0.26 -3.10
N GLY A 204 -22.71 -0.18 -4.00
CA GLY A 204 -23.25 -1.35 -4.68
C GLY A 204 -22.36 -1.85 -5.81
N TYR A 205 -22.94 -2.58 -6.76
CA TYR A 205 -22.21 -3.04 -7.95
C TYR A 205 -21.67 -1.90 -8.83
N TRP A 206 -22.25 -0.70 -8.75
CA TRP A 206 -21.93 0.45 -9.59
C TRP A 206 -21.61 1.66 -8.73
N ILE A 207 -20.46 2.28 -8.99
CA ILE A 207 -20.02 3.50 -8.32
C ILE A 207 -20.44 4.70 -9.20
N PRO A 208 -21.17 5.70 -8.68
CA PRO A 208 -21.52 6.89 -9.45
C PRO A 208 -20.26 7.63 -9.97
N PRO A 209 -20.27 8.21 -11.18
CA PRO A 209 -19.08 8.81 -11.80
C PRO A 209 -18.37 9.86 -10.93
N SER A 210 -19.12 10.79 -10.33
CA SER A 210 -18.57 11.82 -9.44
C SER A 210 -17.83 11.22 -8.24
N ARG A 211 -18.36 10.11 -7.71
CA ARG A 211 -17.81 9.40 -6.56
C ARG A 211 -16.63 8.52 -6.96
N ALA A 212 -16.66 7.92 -8.14
CA ALA A 212 -15.52 7.21 -8.72
C ALA A 212 -14.32 8.15 -8.86
N LYS A 213 -14.51 9.34 -9.45
CA LYS A 213 -13.44 10.36 -9.56
C LYS A 213 -12.88 10.73 -8.19
N GLN A 214 -13.74 11.01 -7.21
CA GLN A 214 -13.31 11.34 -5.86
C GLN A 214 -12.50 10.19 -5.22
N LEU A 215 -12.96 8.95 -5.35
CA LEU A 215 -12.27 7.77 -4.83
C LEU A 215 -10.90 7.56 -5.47
N GLY A 216 -10.81 7.69 -6.80
CA GLY A 216 -9.55 7.55 -7.50
C GLY A 216 -8.54 8.63 -7.10
N LEU A 217 -8.99 9.89 -6.91
CA LEU A 217 -8.16 10.97 -6.38
C LEU A 217 -7.69 10.68 -4.95
N MET A 218 -8.56 10.18 -4.10
CA MET A 218 -8.21 9.79 -2.72
C MET A 218 -7.22 8.63 -2.70
N LEU A 219 -7.42 7.61 -3.53
CA LEU A 219 -6.51 6.47 -3.63
C LEU A 219 -5.13 6.90 -4.10
N ARG A 220 -5.04 7.76 -5.11
CA ARG A 220 -3.76 8.36 -5.52
C ARG A 220 -3.10 9.16 -4.39
N ASN A 221 -3.87 9.96 -3.66
CA ASN A 221 -3.35 10.71 -2.51
C ASN A 221 -2.80 9.79 -1.43
N PHE A 222 -3.43 8.64 -1.17
CA PHE A 222 -2.88 7.64 -0.26
C PHE A 222 -1.53 7.09 -0.76
N LEU A 223 -1.42 6.77 -2.06
CA LEU A 223 -0.17 6.26 -2.65
C LEU A 223 0.95 7.31 -2.58
N MET A 224 0.63 8.59 -2.76
CA MET A 224 1.59 9.68 -2.54
C MET A 224 2.02 9.77 -1.07
N ILE A 225 1.10 9.65 -0.11
CA ILE A 225 1.44 9.62 1.33
C ILE A 225 2.33 8.41 1.65
N TYR A 226 2.08 7.25 1.04
CA TYR A 226 2.97 6.09 1.19
C TYR A 226 4.38 6.41 0.70
N GLN A 227 4.50 7.04 -0.48
CA GLN A 227 5.79 7.47 -1.03
C GLN A 227 6.48 8.51 -0.13
N GLU A 228 5.73 9.43 0.49
CA GLU A 228 6.24 10.37 1.50
C GLU A 228 6.80 9.63 2.72
N CYS A 229 6.07 8.64 3.27
CA CYS A 229 6.56 7.81 4.37
C CYS A 229 7.85 7.07 4.01
N ALA A 230 7.92 6.50 2.79
CA ALA A 230 9.10 5.82 2.28
C ALA A 230 10.30 6.77 2.18
N TYR A 231 10.08 7.98 1.66
CA TYR A 231 11.10 9.03 1.57
C TYR A 231 11.61 9.46 2.94
N GLU A 232 10.71 9.73 3.90
CA GLU A 232 11.06 10.08 5.28
C GLU A 232 11.90 8.99 5.95
N CYS A 233 11.53 7.72 5.77
CA CYS A 233 12.29 6.60 6.30
C CYS A 233 13.66 6.45 5.64
N LEU A 234 13.75 6.68 4.32
CA LEU A 234 15.03 6.71 3.60
C LEU A 234 15.96 7.81 4.15
N GLN A 235 15.45 9.02 4.39
CA GLN A 235 16.22 10.12 4.99
C GLN A 235 16.73 9.75 6.39
N ARG A 236 15.93 9.00 7.17
CA ARG A 236 16.29 8.49 8.50
C ARG A 236 17.16 7.23 8.46
N ARG A 237 17.53 6.72 7.28
CA ARG A 237 18.26 5.45 7.07
C ARG A 237 17.54 4.25 7.71
N LEU A 238 16.21 4.24 7.64
CA LEU A 238 15.36 3.17 8.13
C LEU A 238 14.80 2.38 6.94
N ASN A 239 14.89 1.05 7.01
CA ASN A 239 14.28 0.15 6.03
C ASN A 239 12.78 -0.01 6.36
N ARG A 240 11.95 0.95 5.97
CA ARG A 240 10.50 0.97 6.24
C ARG A 240 9.76 1.48 5.02
N PHE A 241 8.49 1.09 4.89
CA PHE A 241 7.60 1.49 3.79
C PHE A 241 8.24 1.23 2.42
N ILE A 242 8.80 0.03 2.25
CA ILE A 242 9.43 -0.34 0.97
C ILE A 242 8.45 -0.22 -0.20
N LEU A 243 8.95 0.22 -1.34
CA LEU A 243 8.18 0.37 -2.57
C LEU A 243 8.22 -0.96 -3.32
N VAL A 244 7.13 -1.72 -3.20
CA VAL A 244 6.95 -3.04 -3.85
C VAL A 244 6.03 -2.93 -5.06
N PRO A 245 6.12 -3.82 -6.07
CA PRO A 245 5.25 -3.77 -7.26
C PRO A 245 3.76 -3.61 -6.97
N LYS A 246 3.27 -4.16 -5.84
CA LYS A 246 1.86 -4.02 -5.42
C LYS A 246 1.42 -2.57 -5.20
N ILE A 247 2.32 -1.64 -4.85
CA ILE A 247 1.98 -0.22 -4.72
C ILE A 247 1.58 0.36 -6.08
N HIS A 248 2.32 0.00 -7.12
CA HIS A 248 2.06 0.39 -8.49
C HIS A 248 0.79 -0.29 -9.02
N MET A 249 0.57 -1.57 -8.67
CA MET A 249 -0.69 -2.25 -9.01
C MET A 249 -1.93 -1.60 -8.39
N MET A 250 -1.79 -0.86 -7.29
CA MET A 250 -2.89 -0.05 -6.72
C MET A 250 -3.07 1.31 -7.40
N ALA A 251 -2.07 1.79 -8.14
CA ALA A 251 -2.18 3.03 -8.91
C ALA A 251 -3.11 2.86 -10.13
N HIS A 252 -3.14 1.67 -10.75
CA HIS A 252 -4.02 1.41 -11.90
C HIS A 252 -5.52 1.55 -11.57
N PRO A 253 -6.07 0.94 -10.50
CA PRO A 253 -7.44 1.18 -10.08
C PRO A 253 -7.73 2.66 -9.77
N ALA A 254 -6.75 3.39 -9.23
CA ALA A 254 -6.92 4.82 -8.95
C ALA A 254 -7.13 5.62 -10.24
N GLU A 255 -6.31 5.37 -11.25
CA GLU A 255 -6.39 6.05 -12.55
C GLU A 255 -7.62 5.59 -13.36
N GLU A 256 -8.02 4.32 -13.25
CA GLU A 256 -9.26 3.82 -13.85
C GLU A 256 -10.49 4.53 -13.27
N LEU A 257 -10.58 4.64 -11.93
CA LEU A 257 -11.66 5.37 -11.25
C LEU A 257 -11.73 6.85 -11.63
N ILE A 258 -10.57 7.51 -11.79
CA ILE A 258 -10.50 8.91 -12.23
C ILE A 258 -11.04 9.05 -13.65
N ARG A 259 -10.55 8.22 -14.58
CA ARG A 259 -10.96 8.23 -15.98
C ARG A 259 -12.46 7.93 -16.14
N ASP A 260 -12.95 6.93 -15.44
CA ASP A 260 -14.36 6.52 -15.55
C ASP A 260 -15.30 7.55 -14.93
N GLY A 261 -14.83 8.32 -13.95
CA GLY A 261 -15.57 9.45 -13.38
C GLY A 261 -15.60 10.72 -14.24
N GLU A 262 -14.94 10.73 -15.39
CA GLU A 262 -14.97 11.83 -16.39
C GLU A 262 -15.94 11.57 -17.55
N ARG A 263 -16.50 10.36 -17.62
CA ARG A 263 -17.52 9.93 -18.59
C ARG A 263 -18.92 10.21 -18.07
#